data_AF-A0AA47I7E1-F1
#
_entry.id   AF-A0AA47I7E1-F1
#
_cell.length_a   1.000
_cell.length_b   1.000
_cell.length_c   1.000
_cell.angle_alpha   90.00
_cell.angle_beta   90.00
_cell.angle_gamma   90.00
#
_symmetry.space_group_name_H-M   'P 1'
#
loop_
_entity.id
_entity.type
_entity.pdbx_description
1 polymer ?
#
loop_
_entity_poly.entity_id
_entity_poly.type
_entity_poly.pdbx_seq_one_letter_code
_entity_poly.pdbx_strand_id
1 'polypeptide(L)'
;MGMTLSSPISSAAIAISLNMSGLAAGAATVGCSAQMIGFAVASFRENKTGGLIAQGLGTSKLQLPNILRRPLIWIPPTLAGAILGPLSTTVFAMKNNSIGAGMGTSGFVGQFGTLATMEGSAPTYIIVLKILLLHFIAPAALTLIFSEIMRKKGLIKEGDMKLKL
;
A
#
# COMPACT_ATOMS: atom_id res chain seq x y z
N MET A 1 7.64 -0.82 -6.58
CA MET A 1 6.45 0.02 -6.84
C MET A 1 5.93 0.76 -5.62
N GLY A 2 5.78 0.12 -4.45
CA GLY A 2 5.31 0.84 -3.26
C GLY A 2 6.17 2.04 -2.87
N MET A 3 7.50 1.88 -2.85
CA MET A 3 8.41 2.99 -2.56
C MET A 3 8.31 4.11 -3.59
N THR A 4 8.21 3.77 -4.88
CA THR A 4 8.04 4.77 -5.94
C THR A 4 6.72 5.53 -5.80
N LEU A 5 5.64 4.89 -5.31
CA LEU A 5 4.37 5.56 -5.06
C LEU A 5 4.46 6.60 -3.92
N SER A 6 5.31 6.36 -2.91
CA SER A 6 5.53 7.31 -1.81
C SER A 6 6.55 8.40 -2.15
N SER A 7 7.30 8.21 -3.24
CA SER A 7 8.30 9.15 -3.76
C SER A 7 7.65 10.19 -4.70
N PRO A 8 8.35 11.27 -5.12
CA PRO A 8 7.79 12.22 -6.08
C PRO A 8 7.57 11.61 -7.47
N ILE A 9 8.11 10.42 -7.73
CA ILE A 9 8.00 9.69 -8.99
C ILE A 9 6.57 9.15 -9.18
N SER A 10 6.08 9.10 -10.42
CA SER A 10 4.77 8.52 -10.72
C SER A 10 4.88 7.00 -10.89
N SER A 11 4.47 6.25 -9.86
CA SER A 11 4.37 4.78 -9.91
C SER A 11 3.39 4.29 -10.99
N ALA A 12 2.30 5.01 -11.22
CA ALA A 12 1.35 4.69 -12.29
C ALA A 12 1.99 4.85 -13.67
N ALA A 13 2.75 5.93 -13.90
CA ALA A 13 3.44 6.12 -15.18
C ALA A 13 4.48 5.02 -15.45
N ILE A 14 5.23 4.59 -14.43
CA ILE A 14 6.18 3.47 -14.55
C ILE A 14 5.46 2.16 -14.87
N ALA A 15 4.33 1.89 -14.20
CA ALA A 15 3.58 0.67 -14.46
C ALA A 15 3.04 0.61 -15.89
N ILE A 16 2.60 1.75 -16.43
CA ILE A 16 2.14 1.89 -17.81
C ILE A 16 3.31 1.76 -18.79
N SER A 17 4.44 2.44 -18.55
CA SER A 17 5.59 2.37 -19.46
C SER A 17 6.21 0.98 -19.55
N LEU A 18 6.18 0.21 -18.45
CA LEU A 18 6.62 -1.17 -18.41
C LEU A 18 5.56 -2.18 -18.87
N ASN A 19 4.38 -1.72 -19.30
CA ASN A 19 3.23 -2.55 -19.67
C ASN A 19 2.93 -3.65 -18.63
N MET A 20 2.99 -3.28 -17.34
CA MET A 20 2.82 -4.23 -16.25
C MET A 20 1.41 -4.85 -16.32
N SER A 21 1.34 -6.17 -16.34
CA SER A 21 0.08 -6.90 -16.37
C SER A 21 0.20 -8.22 -15.61
N GLY A 22 -0.95 -8.85 -15.34
CA GLY A 22 -1.01 -10.15 -14.70
C GLY A 22 -0.47 -10.11 -13.26
N LEU A 23 0.32 -11.13 -12.90
CA LEU A 23 0.82 -11.32 -11.53
C LEU A 23 1.76 -10.19 -11.09
N ALA A 24 2.60 -9.68 -11.99
CA ALA A 24 3.52 -8.59 -11.67
C ALA A 24 2.76 -7.30 -11.32
N ALA A 25 1.68 -7.01 -12.05
CA ALA A 25 0.79 -5.91 -11.75
C ALA A 25 0.05 -6.11 -10.41
N GLY A 26 -0.40 -7.34 -10.11
CA GLY A 26 -1.00 -7.69 -8.82
C GLY A 26 -0.05 -7.44 -7.64
N ALA A 27 1.20 -7.92 -7.73
CA ALA A 27 2.23 -7.68 -6.73
C ALA A 27 2.51 -6.19 -6.51
N ALA A 28 2.56 -5.43 -7.61
CA ALA A 28 2.78 -3.99 -7.57
C ALA A 28 1.64 -3.26 -6.86
N THR A 29 0.39 -3.60 -7.15
CA THR A 29 -0.78 -3.02 -6.47
C THR A 29 -0.73 -3.31 -4.98
N VAL A 30 -0.47 -4.55 -4.57
CA VAL A 30 -0.38 -4.93 -3.16
C VAL A 30 0.74 -4.17 -2.45
N GLY A 31 1.91 -4.02 -3.08
CA GLY A 31 3.01 -3.23 -2.53
C GLY A 31 2.68 -1.73 -2.42
N CYS A 32 1.91 -1.18 -3.34
CA CYS A 32 1.41 0.19 -3.28
C CYS A 32 0.35 0.35 -2.18
N SER A 33 -0.59 -0.58 -2.07
CA SER A 33 -1.59 -0.64 -1.01
C SER A 33 -0.96 -0.73 0.37
N ALA A 34 0.13 -1.49 0.50
CA ALA A 34 0.86 -1.60 1.77
C ALA A 34 1.47 -0.28 2.23
N GLN A 35 1.90 0.59 1.31
CA GLN A 35 2.38 1.92 1.65
C GLN A 35 1.24 2.83 2.07
N MET A 36 0.16 2.87 1.31
CA MET A 36 -0.99 3.72 1.59
C MET A 36 -1.68 3.36 2.90
N ILE A 37 -2.12 2.10 3.02
CA ILE A 37 -2.81 1.62 4.22
C ILE A 37 -1.85 1.55 5.39
N GLY A 38 -0.61 1.11 5.17
CA GLY A 38 0.39 1.01 6.23
C GLY A 38 0.68 2.37 6.88
N PHE A 39 0.88 3.43 6.09
CA PHE A 39 1.05 4.77 6.63
C PHE A 39 -0.24 5.32 7.25
N ALA A 40 -1.40 5.05 6.67
CA ALA A 40 -2.69 5.46 7.21
C ALA A 40 -2.91 4.91 8.64
N VAL A 41 -2.62 3.63 8.87
CA VAL A 41 -2.80 3.01 10.20
C VAL A 41 -1.67 3.35 11.17
N ALA A 42 -0.41 3.37 10.72
CA ALA A 42 0.73 3.67 11.58
C ALA A 42 0.73 5.13 12.10
N SER A 43 0.12 6.04 11.34
CA SER A 43 0.00 7.45 11.69
C SER A 43 -1.38 7.82 12.27
N PHE A 44 -2.26 6.85 12.49
CA PHE A 44 -3.64 7.09 12.96
C PHE A 44 -3.69 7.81 14.31
N ARG A 45 -2.76 7.51 15.22
CA ARG A 45 -2.65 8.17 16.53
C ARG A 45 -2.44 9.68 16.41
N GLU A 46 -1.76 10.12 15.36
CA GLU A 46 -1.32 11.50 15.18
C GLU A 46 -2.28 12.29 14.26
N ASN A 47 -2.86 11.61 13.26
CA ASN A 47 -3.65 12.26 12.20
C ASN A 47 -5.14 11.89 12.21
N LYS A 48 -5.54 10.95 13.07
CA LYS A 48 -6.92 10.46 13.23
C LYS A 48 -7.55 10.07 11.89
N THR A 49 -8.86 10.26 11.77
CA THR A 49 -9.66 9.93 10.57
C THR A 49 -9.22 10.71 9.33
N GLY A 50 -8.84 11.98 9.49
CA GLY A 50 -8.35 12.83 8.39
C GLY A 50 -7.12 12.24 7.71
N GLY A 51 -6.12 11.83 8.49
CA GLY A 51 -4.94 11.16 7.96
C GLY A 51 -5.21 9.78 7.39
N LEU A 52 -6.15 9.03 7.98
CA LEU A 52 -6.51 7.70 7.52
C LEU A 52 -7.10 7.74 6.11
N ILE A 53 -8.04 8.66 5.88
CA ILE A 53 -8.67 8.85 4.56
C ILE A 53 -7.65 9.45 3.58
N ALA A 54 -6.92 10.49 3.97
CA ALA A 54 -5.99 11.19 3.08
C ALA A 54 -4.85 10.28 2.59
N GLN A 55 -4.32 9.42 3.45
CA GLN A 55 -3.25 8.49 3.07
C GLN A 55 -3.79 7.18 2.48
N GLY A 56 -4.85 6.64 3.06
CA GLY A 56 -5.41 5.34 2.70
C GLY A 56 -6.22 5.35 1.42
N LEU A 57 -6.92 6.44 1.09
CA LEU A 57 -7.68 6.60 -0.15
C LEU A 57 -7.09 7.65 -1.09
N GLY A 58 -6.33 8.60 -0.56
CA GLY A 58 -5.64 9.61 -1.36
C GLY A 58 -4.27 9.12 -1.82
N THR A 59 -3.22 9.39 -1.04
CA THR A 59 -1.84 9.04 -1.41
C THR A 59 -0.91 8.97 -0.20
N SER A 60 0.05 8.05 -0.20
CA SER A 60 1.13 8.03 0.80
C SER A 60 2.21 9.08 0.53
N LYS A 61 2.20 9.78 -0.63
CA LYS A 61 3.11 10.91 -0.89
C LYS A 61 3.01 12.01 0.17
N LEU A 62 1.88 12.09 0.88
CA LEU A 62 1.70 13.00 2.01
C LEU A 62 2.74 12.78 3.13
N GLN A 63 3.25 11.56 3.29
CA GLN A 63 4.29 11.25 4.27
C GLN A 63 5.71 11.54 3.77
N LEU A 64 5.91 11.92 2.50
CA LEU A 64 7.26 12.17 1.96
C LEU A 64 8.06 13.20 2.78
N PRO A 65 7.51 14.36 3.19
CA PRO A 65 8.25 15.31 4.02
C PRO A 65 8.70 14.71 5.37
N ASN A 66 7.88 13.83 5.93
CA ASN A 66 8.18 13.13 7.18
C ASN A 66 9.24 12.04 6.96
N ILE A 67 9.17 11.31 5.84
CA ILE A 67 10.16 10.29 5.46
C ILE A 67 11.53 10.94 5.27
N LEU A 68 11.61 12.11 4.64
CA LEU A 68 12.87 12.83 4.44
C LEU A 68 13.51 13.26 5.77
N ARG A 69 12.69 13.63 6.77
CA ARG A 69 13.18 13.99 8.12
C ARG A 69 13.55 12.75 8.94
N ARG A 70 12.77 11.68 8.82
CA ARG A 70 12.94 10.44 9.58
C ARG A 70 12.73 9.21 8.69
N PRO A 71 13.74 8.76 7.94
CA PRO A 71 13.60 7.67 6.97
C PRO A 71 13.11 6.34 7.57
N LEU A 72 13.34 6.14 8.87
CA LEU A 72 12.90 4.96 9.61
C LEU A 72 11.38 4.75 9.58
N ILE A 73 10.56 5.80 9.43
CA ILE A 73 9.10 5.66 9.36
C ILE A 73 8.64 4.91 8.11
N TRP A 74 9.50 4.80 7.09
CA TRP A 74 9.19 4.13 5.83
C TRP A 74 9.41 2.62 5.88
N ILE A 75 10.15 2.14 6.89
CA ILE A 75 10.49 0.72 7.05
C ILE A 75 9.24 -0.13 7.30
N PRO A 76 8.33 0.19 8.25
CA PRO A 76 7.15 -0.62 8.52
C PRO A 76 6.29 -0.95 7.29
N PRO A 77 5.82 0.05 6.49
CA PRO A 77 5.01 -0.25 5.31
C PRO A 77 5.80 -0.95 4.19
N THR A 78 7.10 -0.67 4.09
CA THR A 78 7.96 -1.33 3.09
C THR A 78 8.17 -2.81 3.41
N LEU A 79 8.38 -3.15 4.69
CA LEU A 79 8.48 -4.54 5.14
C LEU A 79 7.16 -5.29 4.92
N ALA A 80 6.02 -4.66 5.22
CA ALA A 80 4.71 -5.25 4.94
C ALA A 80 4.55 -5.55 3.44
N GLY A 81 4.91 -4.59 2.56
CA GLY A 81 4.89 -4.80 1.11
C GLY A 81 5.87 -5.87 0.62
N ALA A 82 7.06 -5.99 1.23
CA ALA A 82 8.06 -6.99 0.88
C ALA A 82 7.60 -8.42 1.18
N ILE A 83 6.77 -8.60 2.21
CA ILE A 83 6.16 -9.89 2.56
C ILE A 83 4.93 -10.16 1.69
N LEU A 84 4.04 -9.18 1.57
CA LEU A 84 2.77 -9.35 0.86
C LEU A 84 2.92 -9.42 -0.66
N GLY A 85 3.96 -8.82 -1.24
CA GLY A 85 4.25 -8.89 -2.68
C GLY A 85 4.38 -10.34 -3.17
N PRO A 86 5.36 -11.13 -2.68
CA PRO A 86 5.50 -12.53 -3.03
C PRO A 86 4.29 -13.40 -2.67
N LEU A 87 3.65 -13.15 -1.51
CA LEU A 87 2.46 -13.90 -1.11
C LEU A 87 1.29 -13.68 -2.07
N SER A 88 1.10 -12.44 -2.53
CA SER A 88 0.01 -12.11 -3.45
C SER A 88 0.12 -12.84 -4.80
N THR A 89 1.34 -13.13 -5.27
CA THR A 89 1.57 -13.82 -6.54
C THR A 89 1.63 -15.33 -6.40
N THR A 90 2.36 -15.83 -5.40
CA THR A 90 2.63 -17.27 -5.25
C THR A 90 1.47 -18.04 -4.62
N VAL A 91 0.77 -17.44 -3.64
CA VAL A 91 -0.31 -18.11 -2.90
C VAL A 91 -1.68 -17.71 -3.44
N PHE A 92 -1.89 -16.42 -3.67
CA PHE A 92 -3.22 -15.90 -4.03
C PHE A 92 -3.41 -15.68 -5.54
N ALA A 93 -2.32 -15.76 -6.32
CA ALA A 93 -2.27 -15.53 -7.76
C ALA A 93 -3.04 -14.27 -8.19
N MET A 94 -2.88 -13.18 -7.44
CA MET A 94 -3.55 -11.91 -7.73
C MET A 94 -3.01 -11.30 -9.01
N LYS A 95 -3.92 -10.88 -9.88
CA LYS A 95 -3.59 -10.23 -11.15
C LYS A 95 -4.17 -8.82 -11.20
N ASN A 96 -3.47 -7.94 -11.89
CA ASN A 96 -3.97 -6.60 -12.18
C ASN A 96 -3.50 -6.14 -13.57
N ASN A 97 -3.90 -4.94 -13.96
CA ASN A 97 -3.48 -4.26 -15.18
C ASN A 97 -2.53 -3.10 -14.85
N SER A 98 -1.99 -2.47 -15.89
CA SER A 98 -0.99 -1.40 -15.78
C SER A 98 -1.54 -0.16 -15.06
N ILE A 99 -2.83 0.14 -15.24
CA ILE A 99 -3.52 1.26 -14.59
C ILE A 99 -3.58 1.03 -13.07
N GLY A 100 -3.96 -0.18 -12.64
CA GLY A 100 -4.11 -0.53 -11.22
C GLY A 100 -2.79 -0.85 -10.49
N ALA A 101 -1.77 -1.32 -11.21
CA ALA A 101 -0.47 -1.72 -10.67
C ALA A 101 0.22 -0.62 -9.85
N GLY A 102 0.15 0.62 -10.34
CA GLY A 102 0.86 1.75 -9.74
C GLY A 102 0.03 2.64 -8.82
N MET A 103 -1.24 2.31 -8.58
CA MET A 103 -2.18 3.19 -7.87
C MET A 103 -2.53 2.72 -6.44
N GLY A 104 -2.26 1.46 -6.10
CA GLY A 104 -2.56 0.92 -4.77
C GLY A 104 -4.04 1.09 -4.42
N THR A 105 -4.33 1.73 -3.28
CA THR A 105 -5.70 2.01 -2.80
C THR A 105 -6.20 3.42 -3.20
N SER A 106 -5.43 4.19 -3.96
CA SER A 106 -5.82 5.53 -4.42
C SER A 106 -7.11 5.48 -5.22
N GLY A 107 -8.16 6.12 -4.73
CA GLY A 107 -9.48 6.17 -5.38
C GLY A 107 -10.05 4.79 -5.74
N PHE A 108 -9.60 3.73 -5.08
CA PHE A 108 -9.91 2.33 -5.40
C PHE A 108 -9.48 1.85 -6.80
N VAL A 109 -8.59 2.57 -7.49
CA VAL A 109 -8.17 2.24 -8.86
C VAL A 109 -7.51 0.86 -8.94
N GLY A 110 -6.67 0.50 -7.96
CA GLY A 110 -6.05 -0.82 -7.92
C GLY A 110 -7.05 -1.95 -7.70
N GLN A 111 -8.09 -1.72 -6.91
CA GLN A 111 -9.13 -2.67 -6.57
C GLN A 111 -10.03 -2.93 -7.77
N PHE A 112 -10.51 -1.88 -8.42
CA PHE A 112 -11.31 -2.01 -9.65
C PHE A 112 -10.49 -2.64 -10.77
N GLY A 113 -9.21 -2.29 -10.91
CA GLY A 113 -8.30 -2.94 -11.86
C GLY A 113 -8.15 -4.45 -11.60
N THR A 114 -8.05 -4.84 -10.32
CA THR A 114 -7.95 -6.25 -9.92
C THR A 114 -9.25 -6.99 -10.26
N LEU A 115 -10.41 -6.42 -9.92
CA LEU A 115 -11.71 -7.02 -10.22
C LEU A 115 -11.90 -7.24 -11.72
N ALA A 116 -11.60 -6.22 -12.54
CA ALA A 116 -11.71 -6.31 -13.99
C ALA A 116 -10.72 -7.33 -14.58
N THR A 117 -9.49 -7.40 -14.06
CA THR A 117 -8.46 -8.31 -14.59
C THR A 117 -8.70 -9.77 -14.20
N MET A 118 -9.33 -10.00 -13.04
CA MET A 118 -9.60 -11.33 -12.50
C MET A 118 -11.02 -11.81 -12.80
N GLU A 119 -11.81 -11.06 -13.56
CA GLU A 119 -13.15 -11.45 -13.97
C GLU A 119 -13.12 -12.82 -14.68
N GLY A 120 -14.06 -13.69 -14.33
CA GLY A 120 -14.14 -15.06 -14.85
C GLY A 120 -13.08 -16.05 -14.32
N SER A 121 -12.05 -15.59 -13.58
CA SER A 121 -11.02 -16.49 -13.02
C SER A 121 -11.43 -17.17 -11.70
N ALA A 122 -12.32 -16.53 -10.95
CA ALA A 122 -12.88 -17.04 -9.70
C ALA A 122 -14.22 -16.32 -9.45
N PRO A 123 -15.08 -16.86 -8.55
CA PRO A 123 -16.27 -16.15 -8.11
C PRO A 123 -15.94 -14.77 -7.56
N THR A 124 -16.73 -13.75 -7.92
CA THR A 124 -16.49 -12.35 -7.56
C THR A 124 -16.31 -12.15 -6.06
N TYR A 125 -17.07 -12.87 -5.22
CA TYR A 125 -16.94 -12.78 -3.76
C TYR A 125 -15.55 -13.22 -3.25
N ILE A 126 -14.92 -14.21 -3.89
CA ILE A 126 -13.56 -14.66 -3.55
C ILE A 126 -12.54 -13.57 -3.93
N ILE A 127 -12.71 -12.93 -5.09
CA ILE A 127 -11.82 -11.86 -5.54
C ILE A 127 -11.91 -10.65 -4.60
N VAL A 128 -13.13 -10.25 -4.22
CA VAL A 128 -13.36 -9.19 -3.24
C VAL A 128 -12.72 -9.54 -1.89
N LEU A 129 -12.85 -10.79 -1.43
CA LEU A 129 -12.22 -11.24 -0.19
C LEU A 129 -10.69 -11.15 -0.27
N LYS A 130 -10.08 -11.58 -1.38
CA LYS A 130 -8.63 -11.44 -1.62
C LYS A 130 -8.20 -9.98 -1.59
N ILE A 131 -8.96 -9.09 -2.22
CA ILE A 131 -8.71 -7.64 -2.21
C ILE A 131 -8.77 -7.08 -0.79
N LEU A 132 -9.83 -7.38 -0.03
CA LEU A 132 -9.97 -6.92 1.36
C LEU A 132 -8.80 -7.40 2.21
N LEU A 133 -8.44 -8.68 2.08
CA LEU A 133 -7.34 -9.28 2.82
C LEU A 133 -5.99 -8.64 2.45
N LEU A 134 -5.64 -8.59 1.16
CA LEU A 134 -4.28 -8.24 0.72
C LEU A 134 -4.07 -6.75 0.45
N HIS A 135 -5.11 -5.97 0.16
CA HIS A 135 -4.98 -4.53 -0.05
C HIS A 135 -5.22 -3.72 1.23
N PHE A 136 -5.97 -4.25 2.21
CA PHE A 136 -6.35 -3.50 3.41
C PHE A 136 -5.94 -4.17 4.71
N ILE A 137 -6.47 -5.37 5.01
CA ILE A 137 -6.35 -6.00 6.33
C ILE A 137 -4.90 -6.42 6.63
N ALA A 138 -4.29 -7.22 5.75
CA ALA A 138 -2.95 -7.73 5.95
C ALA A 138 -1.88 -6.61 5.94
N PRO A 139 -1.93 -5.62 5.03
CA PRO A 139 -0.99 -4.51 5.11
C PRO A 139 -1.18 -3.65 6.36
N ALA A 140 -2.43 -3.44 6.81
CA ALA A 140 -2.69 -2.73 8.06
C ALA A 140 -2.09 -3.47 9.26
N ALA A 141 -2.39 -4.76 9.39
CA ALA A 141 -1.93 -5.59 10.51
C ALA A 141 -0.40 -5.69 10.55
N LEU A 142 0.25 -6.04 9.44
CA LEU A 142 1.70 -6.16 9.37
C LEU A 142 2.40 -4.83 9.66
N THR A 143 1.92 -3.74 9.06
CA THR A 143 2.54 -2.43 9.27
C THR A 143 2.39 -1.95 10.70
N LEU A 144 1.22 -2.17 11.35
CA LEU A 144 1.04 -1.85 12.76
C LEU A 144 2.00 -2.65 13.64
N ILE A 145 2.14 -3.96 13.41
CA ILE A 145 3.08 -4.80 14.16
C ILE A 145 4.50 -4.25 14.05
N PHE A 146 4.98 -3.97 12.82
CA PHE A 146 6.32 -3.44 12.61
C PHE A 146 6.50 -2.04 13.21
N SER A 147 5.50 -1.17 13.06
CA SER A 147 5.50 0.18 13.61
C SER A 147 5.59 0.15 15.15
N GLU A 148 4.78 -0.67 15.82
CA GLU A 148 4.81 -0.81 17.28
C GLU A 148 6.14 -1.37 17.78
N ILE A 149 6.73 -2.35 17.10
CA ILE A 149 8.06 -2.87 17.44
C ILE A 149 9.11 -1.76 17.34
N MET A 150 9.07 -0.96 16.26
CA MET A 150 9.99 0.15 16.07
C MET A 150 9.78 1.30 17.06
N ARG A 151 8.52 1.59 17.44
CA ARG A 151 8.18 2.55 18.50
C ARG A 151 8.69 2.09 19.86
N LYS A 152 8.51 0.81 20.22
CA LYS A 152 9.06 0.22 21.46
C LYS A 152 10.59 0.32 21.53
N LYS A 153 11.28 0.19 20.39
CA LYS A 153 12.73 0.39 20.27
C LYS A 153 13.18 1.86 20.24
N GLY A 154 12.24 2.82 20.31
CA GLY A 154 12.53 4.25 20.23
C GLY A 154 12.99 4.74 18.86
N LEU A 155 12.86 3.92 17.81
CA LEU A 155 13.28 4.24 16.45
C LEU A 155 12.31 5.21 15.77
N ILE A 156 11.01 5.06 16.08
CA ILE A 156 9.91 5.94 15.66
C ILE A 156 9.30 6.55 16.93
N LYS A 157 9.12 7.87 16.93
CA LYS A 157 8.53 8.62 18.05
C LYS A 157 7.14 9.15 17.67
N GLU A 158 6.36 9.53 18.66
CA GLU A 158 5.12 10.27 18.40
C GLU A 158 5.44 11.64 17.80
N GLY A 159 4.70 12.02 16.76
CA GLY A 159 4.91 13.25 16.01
C GLY A 159 5.72 13.04 14.73
N ASP A 160 6.45 11.92 14.60
CA ASP A 160 7.27 11.64 13.41
C ASP A 160 6.43 11.42 12.15
N MET A 161 5.14 11.06 12.28
CA MET A 161 4.24 10.80 11.15
C MET A 161 3.10 11.81 11.06
N LYS A 162 3.16 12.91 11.82
CA LYS A 162 2.12 13.93 11.85
C LYS A 162 2.06 14.67 10.51
N LEU A 163 0.87 14.76 9.95
CA LEU A 163 0.57 15.51 8.73
C LEU A 163 0.05 16.90 9.09
N LYS A 164 0.37 17.87 8.23
CA LYS A 164 -0.30 19.17 8.20
C LYS A 164 -1.34 19.08 7.07
N LEU A 165 -2.55 18.65 7.42
CA LEU A 165 -3.71 18.58 6.52
C LEU A 165 -4.48 19.90 6.57
#